data_AF-A0AAE1DEJ1-F1
#
_entry.id   AF-A0AAE1DEJ1-F1
#
_cell.length_a   1.000
_cell.length_b   1.000
_cell.length_c   1.000
_cell.angle_alpha   90.00
_cell.angle_beta   90.00
_cell.angle_gamma   90.00
#
_symmetry.space_group_name_H-M   'P 1'
#
loop_
_entity.id
_entity.type
_entity.pdbx_description
1 polymer ?
#
loop_
_entity_poly.entity_id
_entity_poly.type
_entity_poly.pdbx_seq_one_letter_code
_entity_poly.pdbx_strand_id
1 'polypeptide(L)'
;MIKHYKENGVEPRVHGNTKKLPKNALEYKDTKAVVDFILNFATLHAIQLPGRTPKHLVSDVQLLPTDMNKATVYAQYKASMDAEPAGKIVSLRTFQRLWKVWCPSEGCGVQVNYLIDEAHSTGKGSNVVISLMHDYLENHSLGETNLHLHADNCASQNKNNQMLWYLMWRCLTQRNQSIRLSFLAGHIKFSLDGGFGLIKRKYRLTKVDCVQDIMDIVNSSSAMNVGKLGSENGPTQVPTYDWTKYLSQCFSRIKGIKSSHHFHFDGTGVIRISKRTLRLRK
;
A
#
# COMPACT_ATOMS: atom_id res chain seq x y z
N MET A 1 -14.26 -42.47 -15.44
CA MET A 1 -14.37 -42.48 -13.96
C MET A 1 -15.01 -43.78 -13.45
N ILE A 2 -16.15 -44.22 -14.01
CA ILE A 2 -16.87 -45.43 -13.57
C ILE A 2 -16.10 -46.75 -13.80
N LYS A 3 -15.30 -46.86 -14.87
CA LYS A 3 -14.55 -48.11 -15.20
C LYS A 3 -13.42 -48.42 -14.20
N HIS A 4 -12.60 -47.44 -13.87
CA HIS A 4 -11.50 -47.59 -12.90
C HIS A 4 -11.98 -47.90 -11.48
N TYR A 5 -13.09 -47.30 -11.06
CA TYR A 5 -13.72 -47.54 -9.75
C TYR A 5 -14.21 -48.98 -9.58
N LYS A 6 -14.75 -49.58 -10.65
CA LYS A 6 -15.21 -50.98 -10.63
C LYS A 6 -14.05 -51.98 -10.56
N GLU A 7 -12.88 -51.63 -11.09
CA GLU A 7 -11.72 -52.52 -11.17
C GLU A 7 -10.77 -52.39 -9.97
N ASN A 8 -10.62 -51.19 -9.37
CA ASN A 8 -9.56 -50.92 -8.38
C ASN A 8 -10.07 -50.37 -7.03
N GLY A 9 -11.38 -50.18 -6.85
CA GLY A 9 -11.94 -49.64 -5.61
C GLY A 9 -11.58 -48.17 -5.33
N VAL A 10 -11.61 -47.77 -4.06
CA VAL A 10 -11.24 -46.43 -3.58
C VAL A 10 -9.79 -46.43 -3.13
N GLU A 11 -8.88 -46.08 -4.03
CA GLU A 11 -7.47 -45.85 -3.69
C GLU A 11 -7.18 -44.35 -3.56
N PRO A 12 -6.30 -43.92 -2.63
CA PRO A 12 -5.85 -42.54 -2.54
C PRO A 12 -5.17 -42.13 -3.85
N ARG A 13 -5.59 -40.98 -4.41
CA ARG A 13 -4.99 -40.43 -5.61
C ARG A 13 -3.56 -39.96 -5.33
N VAL A 14 -2.58 -40.82 -5.56
CA VAL A 14 -1.15 -40.44 -5.49
C VAL A 14 -0.82 -39.59 -6.73
N HIS A 15 -0.58 -38.29 -6.52
CA HIS A 15 -0.14 -37.42 -7.61
C HIS A 15 1.25 -37.86 -8.08
N GLY A 16 1.39 -38.25 -9.36
CA GLY A 16 2.61 -38.82 -9.95
C GLY A 16 3.84 -37.90 -10.02
N ASN A 17 3.85 -36.79 -9.27
CA ASN A 17 4.97 -35.86 -9.19
C ASN A 17 5.63 -35.87 -7.80
N THR A 18 5.64 -37.02 -7.14
CA THR A 18 6.48 -37.25 -5.96
C THR A 18 7.95 -37.36 -6.41
N LYS A 19 8.76 -36.36 -6.03
CA LYS A 19 10.23 -36.29 -6.17
C LYS A 19 10.83 -35.89 -7.54
N LYS A 20 10.05 -35.42 -8.52
CA LYS A 20 10.61 -34.86 -9.78
C LYS A 20 10.34 -33.35 -9.86
N LEU A 21 11.40 -32.55 -10.01
CA LEU A 21 11.25 -31.13 -10.35
C LEU A 21 10.56 -31.03 -11.72
N PRO A 22 9.51 -30.19 -11.89
CA PRO A 22 8.87 -30.01 -13.17
C PRO A 22 9.87 -29.48 -14.20
N LYS A 23 9.76 -29.89 -15.48
CA LYS A 23 10.65 -29.45 -16.58
C LYS A 23 10.75 -27.92 -16.74
N ASN A 24 9.77 -27.19 -16.20
CA ASN A 24 9.69 -25.73 -16.22
C ASN A 24 10.12 -25.08 -14.89
N ALA A 25 10.72 -25.83 -13.98
CA ALA A 25 11.29 -25.29 -12.76
C ALA A 25 12.43 -24.34 -13.12
N LEU A 26 12.43 -23.15 -12.52
CA LEU A 26 13.55 -22.22 -12.67
C LEU A 26 14.77 -22.81 -11.99
N GLU A 27 15.92 -22.71 -12.65
CA GLU A 27 17.19 -22.99 -12.01
C GLU A 27 17.51 -21.95 -10.94
N TYR A 28 18.31 -22.34 -9.96
CA TYR A 28 18.77 -21.44 -8.91
C TYR A 28 19.54 -20.24 -9.48
N LYS A 29 20.36 -20.48 -10.52
CA LYS A 29 21.14 -19.43 -11.21
C LYS A 29 20.24 -18.34 -11.80
N ASP A 30 19.18 -18.73 -12.51
CA ASP A 30 18.23 -17.80 -13.12
C ASP A 30 17.43 -17.05 -12.06
N THR A 31 17.04 -17.75 -10.98
CA THR A 31 16.35 -17.13 -9.85
C THR A 31 17.23 -16.09 -9.17
N LYS A 32 18.51 -16.42 -8.96
CA LYS A 32 19.50 -15.54 -8.34
C LYS A 32 19.75 -14.30 -9.20
N ALA A 33 19.93 -14.44 -10.51
CA ALA A 33 20.13 -13.30 -11.41
C ALA A 33 18.94 -12.32 -11.38
N VAL A 34 17.71 -12.84 -11.32
CA VAL A 34 16.51 -12.00 -11.15
C VAL A 34 16.51 -11.32 -9.79
N VAL A 35 16.80 -12.04 -8.70
CA VAL A 35 16.81 -11.48 -7.34
C VAL A 35 17.89 -10.41 -7.20
N ASP A 36 19.10 -10.65 -7.70
CA ASP A 36 20.21 -9.70 -7.67
C ASP A 36 19.86 -8.44 -8.46
N PHE A 37 19.24 -8.58 -9.64
CA PHE A 37 18.73 -7.41 -10.38
C PHE A 37 17.67 -6.65 -9.57
N ILE A 38 16.72 -7.37 -8.96
CA ILE A 38 15.64 -6.75 -8.17
C ILE A 38 16.22 -5.98 -7.00
N LEU A 39 17.15 -6.56 -6.23
CA LEU A 39 17.79 -5.93 -5.09
C LEU A 39 18.67 -4.75 -5.51
N ASN A 40 19.41 -4.85 -6.61
CA ASN A 40 20.23 -3.76 -7.14
C ASN A 40 19.36 -2.61 -7.65
N PHE A 41 18.33 -2.92 -8.45
CA PHE A 41 17.36 -1.96 -8.95
C PHE A 41 16.69 -1.23 -7.79
N ALA A 42 16.28 -1.98 -6.79
CA ALA A 42 15.61 -1.45 -5.62
C ALA A 42 16.59 -0.67 -4.71
N THR A 43 17.87 -1.00 -4.66
CA THR A 43 18.90 -0.16 -3.99
C THR A 43 19.12 1.16 -4.71
N LEU A 44 19.12 1.15 -6.04
CA LEU A 44 19.36 2.33 -6.89
C LEU A 44 18.15 3.26 -7.00
N HIS A 45 16.95 2.70 -6.97
CA HIS A 45 15.72 3.42 -7.29
C HIS A 45 14.71 3.46 -6.13
N ALA A 46 14.72 2.52 -5.19
CA ALA A 46 13.70 2.51 -4.14
C ALA A 46 13.97 3.51 -3.02
N ILE A 47 12.89 4.06 -2.48
CA ILE A 47 12.93 4.79 -1.21
C ILE A 47 12.96 3.73 -0.11
N GLN A 48 14.05 3.65 0.64
CA GLN A 48 14.15 2.79 1.83
C GLN A 48 13.18 3.29 2.90
N LEU A 49 12.29 2.42 3.38
CA LEU A 49 11.52 2.65 4.60
C LEU A 49 11.84 1.54 5.62
N PRO A 50 12.04 1.88 6.91
CA PRO A 50 12.24 0.88 7.94
C PRO A 50 10.93 0.16 8.26
N GLY A 51 10.92 -1.17 8.23
CA GLY A 51 9.76 -2.00 8.60
C GLY A 51 10.17 -3.26 9.37
N ARG A 52 9.41 -3.61 10.43
CA ARG A 52 9.75 -4.65 11.43
C ARG A 52 9.05 -6.00 11.20
N THR A 53 9.73 -7.07 11.62
CA THR A 53 9.14 -8.35 12.11
C THR A 53 9.65 -8.65 13.53
N PRO A 54 8.94 -9.45 14.33
CA PRO A 54 9.19 -9.57 15.77
C PRO A 54 10.55 -10.24 16.02
N LYS A 55 11.44 -9.47 16.66
CA LYS A 55 12.78 -9.82 17.21
C LYS A 55 14.03 -9.42 16.42
N HIS A 56 13.97 -8.99 15.16
CA HIS A 56 15.14 -8.39 14.48
C HIS A 56 14.75 -7.21 13.58
N LEU A 57 15.52 -6.11 13.67
CA LEU A 57 15.40 -4.95 12.78
C LEU A 57 15.96 -5.36 11.42
N VAL A 58 15.13 -5.37 10.38
CA VAL A 58 15.59 -5.53 8.98
C VAL A 58 15.29 -4.22 8.27
N SER A 59 16.29 -3.62 7.64
CA SER A 59 16.24 -2.28 7.04
C SER A 59 15.66 -2.24 5.62
N ASP A 60 15.26 -3.37 5.05
CA ASP A 60 15.18 -3.51 3.61
C ASP A 60 13.75 -3.73 3.10
N VAL A 61 12.89 -2.72 3.31
CA VAL A 61 11.64 -2.59 2.53
C VAL A 61 11.87 -1.57 1.43
N GLN A 62 11.84 -2.04 0.19
CA GLN A 62 12.14 -1.24 -0.99
C GLN A 62 10.86 -0.99 -1.81
N LEU A 63 10.41 0.26 -1.82
CA LEU A 63 9.27 0.71 -2.65
C LEU A 63 9.75 1.28 -3.98
N LEU A 64 9.10 0.88 -5.08
CA LEU A 64 9.37 1.44 -6.39
C LEU A 64 9.16 2.97 -6.43
N PRO A 65 10.00 3.72 -7.17
CA PRO A 65 9.73 5.11 -7.50
C PRO A 65 8.31 5.35 -8.04
N THR A 66 7.79 6.54 -7.78
CA THR A 66 6.44 6.97 -8.20
C THR A 66 6.29 7.17 -9.72
N ASP A 67 7.37 7.11 -10.49
CA ASP A 67 7.42 7.24 -11.94
C ASP A 67 7.59 5.90 -12.67
N MET A 68 7.72 4.78 -11.95
CA MET A 68 7.97 3.46 -12.55
C MET A 68 6.90 2.43 -12.15
N ASN A 69 6.57 1.54 -13.08
CA ASN A 69 5.68 0.41 -12.83
C ASN A 69 6.43 -0.92 -13.06
N LYS A 70 5.88 -2.04 -12.57
CA LYS A 70 6.56 -3.36 -12.68
C LYS A 70 6.87 -3.78 -14.13
N ALA A 71 6.19 -3.21 -15.13
CA ALA A 71 6.49 -3.47 -16.54
C ALA A 71 7.68 -2.64 -17.05
N THR A 72 7.82 -1.38 -16.63
CA THR A 72 9.00 -0.56 -16.96
C THR A 72 10.26 -1.13 -16.30
N VAL A 73 10.15 -1.58 -15.05
CA VAL A 73 11.25 -2.26 -14.34
C VAL A 73 11.65 -3.56 -15.05
N TYR A 74 10.66 -4.33 -15.51
CA TYR A 74 10.93 -5.54 -16.29
C TYR A 74 11.58 -5.24 -17.65
N ALA A 75 11.24 -4.13 -18.30
CA ALA A 75 11.91 -3.72 -19.54
C ALA A 75 13.40 -3.40 -19.30
N GLN A 76 13.71 -2.78 -18.16
CA GLN A 76 15.09 -2.53 -17.75
C GLN A 76 15.82 -3.82 -17.35
N TYR A 77 15.14 -4.75 -16.67
CA TYR A 77 15.66 -6.09 -16.41
C TYR A 77 16.04 -6.78 -17.71
N LYS A 78 15.15 -6.75 -18.70
CA LYS A 78 15.39 -7.37 -20.00
C LYS A 78 16.58 -6.73 -20.71
N ALA A 79 16.64 -5.40 -20.77
CA ALA A 79 17.76 -4.66 -21.35
C ALA A 79 19.10 -4.95 -20.64
N SER A 80 19.09 -5.06 -19.31
CA SER A 80 20.28 -5.42 -18.51
C SER A 80 20.74 -6.85 -18.79
N MET A 81 19.82 -7.80 -18.93
CA MET A 81 20.16 -9.19 -19.28
C MET A 81 20.59 -9.35 -20.74
N ASP A 82 20.07 -8.53 -21.65
CA ASP A 82 20.49 -8.49 -23.05
C ASP A 82 21.92 -7.90 -23.20
N ALA A 83 22.29 -6.93 -22.34
CA ALA A 83 23.62 -6.31 -22.32
C ALA A 83 24.67 -7.19 -21.61
N GLU A 84 24.33 -7.78 -20.46
CA GLU A 84 25.20 -8.64 -19.66
C GLU A 84 24.47 -9.95 -19.31
N PRO A 85 24.67 -11.02 -20.11
CA PRO A 85 23.96 -12.28 -19.93
C PRO A 85 24.35 -13.00 -18.62
N ALA A 86 23.54 -12.83 -17.57
CA ALA A 86 23.73 -13.51 -16.28
C ALA A 86 22.96 -14.83 -16.14
N GLY A 87 22.04 -15.13 -17.06
CA GLY A 87 21.18 -16.32 -17.05
C GLY A 87 20.07 -16.26 -18.10
N LYS A 88 19.08 -17.16 -17.99
CA LYS A 88 17.92 -17.15 -18.87
C LYS A 88 16.97 -16.00 -18.52
N ILE A 89 16.56 -15.24 -19.52
CA ILE A 89 15.53 -14.21 -19.34
C ILE A 89 14.20 -14.87 -18.95
N VAL A 90 13.75 -14.60 -17.73
CA VAL A 90 12.49 -15.12 -17.20
C VAL A 90 11.31 -14.32 -17.76
N SER A 91 10.13 -14.94 -17.86
CA SER A 91 8.92 -14.22 -18.29
C SER A 91 8.53 -13.12 -17.30
N LEU A 92 7.80 -12.10 -17.78
CA LEU A 92 7.23 -11.05 -16.93
C LEU A 92 6.43 -11.60 -15.74
N ARG A 93 5.66 -12.68 -15.94
CA ARG A 93 4.90 -13.31 -14.85
C ARG A 93 5.83 -13.92 -13.79
N THR A 94 6.90 -14.57 -14.22
CA THR A 94 7.91 -15.15 -13.32
C THR A 94 8.64 -14.05 -12.56
N PHE A 95 9.06 -13.00 -13.26
CA PHE A 95 9.70 -11.82 -12.67
C PHE A 95 8.81 -11.18 -11.59
N GLN A 96 7.53 -10.94 -11.90
CA GLN A 96 6.57 -10.40 -10.95
C GLN A 96 6.32 -11.32 -9.75
N ARG A 97 6.33 -12.64 -9.95
CA ARG A 97 6.21 -13.63 -8.88
C ARG A 97 7.42 -13.56 -7.95
N LEU A 98 8.64 -13.54 -8.50
CA LEU A 98 9.87 -13.42 -7.73
C LEU A 98 9.94 -12.08 -7.01
N TRP A 99 9.60 -10.97 -7.68
CA TRP A 99 9.48 -9.66 -7.05
C TRP A 99 8.56 -9.67 -5.83
N LYS A 100 7.39 -10.32 -5.91
CA LYS A 100 6.47 -10.38 -4.76
C LYS A 100 7.05 -11.17 -3.58
N VAL A 101 7.88 -12.18 -3.84
CA VAL A 101 8.50 -13.01 -2.81
C VAL A 101 9.66 -12.28 -2.14
N TRP A 102 10.47 -11.56 -2.92
CA TRP A 102 11.74 -10.97 -2.47
C TRP A 102 11.68 -9.46 -2.18
N CYS A 103 10.69 -8.77 -2.73
CA CYS A 103 10.34 -7.38 -2.41
C CYS A 103 8.82 -7.30 -2.16
N PRO A 104 8.33 -7.92 -1.07
CA PRO A 104 6.96 -7.71 -0.62
C PRO A 104 6.79 -6.22 -0.35
N SER A 105 5.89 -5.58 -1.10
CA SER A 105 5.73 -4.13 -1.13
C SER A 105 5.11 -3.53 0.14
N GLU A 106 5.13 -4.21 1.29
CA GLU A 106 4.34 -3.82 2.46
C GLU A 106 5.09 -4.00 3.78
N GLY A 107 5.42 -2.87 4.39
CA GLY A 107 5.53 -2.78 5.84
C GLY A 107 4.13 -2.84 6.46
N CYS A 108 4.02 -3.65 7.50
CA CYS A 108 2.81 -4.01 8.24
C CYS A 108 1.81 -4.88 7.45
N GLY A 109 1.79 -6.19 7.74
CA GLY A 109 0.81 -7.13 7.21
C GLY A 109 -0.62 -6.90 7.71
N VAL A 110 -1.01 -5.66 7.95
CA VAL A 110 -2.33 -5.22 8.43
C VAL A 110 -2.79 -3.98 7.66
N GLN A 111 -3.91 -4.11 6.98
CA GLN A 111 -4.71 -3.08 6.34
C GLN A 111 -5.93 -2.78 7.22
N VAL A 112 -5.98 -1.56 7.77
CA VAL A 112 -7.14 -1.07 8.52
C VAL A 112 -8.13 -0.43 7.55
N ASN A 113 -9.37 -0.92 7.58
CA ASN A 113 -10.45 -0.50 6.71
C ASN A 113 -11.51 0.18 7.57
N TYR A 114 -11.73 1.46 7.34
CA TYR A 114 -12.76 2.24 8.02
C TYR A 114 -14.07 2.11 7.25
N LEU A 115 -15.08 1.47 7.87
CA LEU A 115 -16.42 1.34 7.31
C LEU A 115 -17.24 2.54 7.76
N ILE A 116 -17.80 3.28 6.82
CA ILE A 116 -18.64 4.45 7.09
C ILE A 116 -20.03 4.14 6.60
N ASP A 117 -21.02 4.26 7.48
CA ASP A 117 -22.41 4.14 7.10
C ASP A 117 -22.86 5.42 6.38
N GLU A 118 -23.34 5.28 5.14
CA GLU A 118 -23.82 6.40 4.33
C GLU A 118 -24.99 7.13 5.00
N ALA A 119 -25.82 6.43 5.79
CA ALA A 119 -26.93 7.05 6.52
C ALA A 119 -26.45 8.01 7.63
N HIS A 120 -25.23 7.83 8.12
CA HIS A 120 -24.66 8.58 9.24
C HIS A 120 -23.47 9.46 8.83
N SER A 121 -23.14 9.53 7.55
CA SER A 121 -22.16 10.45 6.99
C SER A 121 -22.87 11.60 6.29
N THR A 122 -22.80 12.80 6.86
CA THR A 122 -23.37 14.00 6.26
C THR A 122 -22.42 14.67 5.27
N GLY A 123 -21.23 14.10 5.01
CA GLY A 123 -20.44 14.49 3.85
C GLY A 123 -19.11 13.75 3.68
N LYS A 124 -18.70 13.59 2.41
CA LYS A 124 -17.34 13.18 1.97
C LYS A 124 -16.33 14.29 2.24
N GLY A 125 -16.26 14.77 3.48
CA GLY A 125 -15.51 15.96 3.88
C GLY A 125 -14.09 15.66 4.33
N SER A 126 -13.21 16.66 4.21
CA SER A 126 -11.82 16.59 4.69
C SER A 126 -11.73 16.27 6.20
N ASN A 127 -12.70 16.72 7.00
CA ASN A 127 -12.74 16.47 8.45
C ASN A 127 -12.82 14.98 8.78
N VAL A 128 -13.65 14.21 8.06
CA VAL A 128 -13.75 12.76 8.22
C VAL A 128 -12.41 12.12 7.91
N VAL A 129 -11.85 12.39 6.72
CA VAL A 129 -10.57 11.81 6.28
C VAL A 129 -9.45 12.10 7.29
N ILE A 130 -9.35 13.33 7.77
CA ILE A 130 -8.36 13.72 8.77
C ILE A 130 -8.61 13.00 10.11
N SER A 131 -9.86 12.83 10.52
CA SER A 131 -10.20 12.11 11.77
C SER A 131 -9.84 10.63 11.68
N LEU A 132 -10.13 9.97 10.55
CA LEU A 132 -9.70 8.58 10.31
C LEU A 132 -8.18 8.45 10.31
N MET A 133 -7.49 9.38 9.67
CA MET A 133 -6.04 9.42 9.65
C MET A 133 -5.45 9.65 11.05
N HIS A 134 -6.07 10.54 11.83
CA HIS A 134 -5.66 10.81 13.20
C HIS A 134 -5.82 9.57 14.08
N ASP A 135 -7.00 8.94 14.04
CA ASP A 135 -7.25 7.68 14.74
C ASP A 135 -6.25 6.60 14.35
N TYR A 136 -5.92 6.47 13.06
CA TYR A 136 -4.92 5.52 12.61
C TYR A 136 -3.54 5.80 13.23
N LEU A 137 -3.09 7.05 13.15
CA LEU A 137 -1.77 7.44 13.63
C LEU A 137 -1.65 7.44 15.15
N GLU A 138 -2.73 7.58 15.91
CA GLU A 138 -2.68 7.48 17.38
C GLU A 138 -2.75 6.03 17.87
N ASN A 139 -3.48 5.15 17.18
CA ASN A 139 -3.74 3.79 17.67
C ASN A 139 -2.90 2.70 17.00
N HIS A 140 -2.36 2.97 15.81
CA HIS A 140 -1.63 1.99 15.00
C HIS A 140 -0.18 2.41 14.67
N SER A 141 0.24 3.62 15.05
CA SER A 141 1.65 3.98 14.96
C SER A 141 2.48 3.17 15.96
N LEU A 142 3.73 2.93 15.61
CA LEU A 142 4.72 2.27 16.47
C LEU A 142 5.64 3.30 17.15
N GLY A 143 5.17 4.56 17.27
CA GLY A 143 5.93 5.69 17.77
C GLY A 143 6.87 6.33 16.74
N GLU A 144 6.65 6.09 15.44
CA GLU A 144 7.49 6.70 14.42
C GLU A 144 7.41 8.23 14.41
N THR A 145 8.57 8.87 14.42
CA THR A 145 8.68 10.33 14.40
C THR A 145 8.77 10.90 12.98
N ASN A 146 9.08 10.07 11.99
CA ASN A 146 9.23 10.45 10.60
C ASN A 146 8.23 9.66 9.73
N LEU A 147 7.26 10.36 9.16
CA LEU A 147 6.18 9.74 8.39
C LEU A 147 6.35 9.92 6.89
N HIS A 148 6.11 8.84 6.16
CA HIS A 148 6.06 8.83 4.70
C HIS A 148 4.67 8.36 4.28
N LEU A 149 3.88 9.31 3.77
CA LEU A 149 2.49 9.14 3.42
C LEU A 149 2.34 9.14 1.92
N HIS A 150 1.59 8.15 1.41
CA HIS A 150 1.23 8.04 0.01
C HIS A 150 -0.29 8.16 -0.12
N ALA A 151 -0.75 9.02 -1.02
CA ALA A 151 -2.16 9.25 -1.27
C ALA A 151 -2.46 9.33 -2.76
N ASP A 152 -3.70 9.04 -3.14
CA ASP A 152 -4.20 9.30 -4.49
C ASP A 152 -4.32 10.81 -4.74
N ASN A 153 -4.18 11.22 -6.00
CA ASN A 153 -4.25 12.63 -6.38
C ASN A 153 -5.70 13.17 -6.43
N CYS A 154 -6.45 13.01 -5.34
CA CYS A 154 -7.83 13.48 -5.21
C CYS A 154 -7.87 14.89 -4.58
N ALA A 155 -8.22 15.89 -5.38
CA ALA A 155 -8.23 17.30 -4.99
C ALA A 155 -9.26 17.65 -3.90
N SER A 156 -10.40 16.97 -3.85
CA SER A 156 -11.45 17.24 -2.86
C SER A 156 -11.11 16.61 -1.51
N GLN A 157 -10.63 15.36 -1.49
CA GLN A 157 -10.50 14.57 -0.26
C GLN A 157 -9.12 14.65 0.39
N ASN A 158 -8.06 14.46 -0.39
CA ASN A 158 -6.70 14.27 0.16
C ASN A 158 -5.78 15.47 -0.12
N LYS A 159 -6.00 16.17 -1.23
CA LYS A 159 -5.16 17.29 -1.68
C LYS A 159 -5.86 18.64 -1.49
N ASN A 160 -6.20 18.91 -0.24
CA ASN A 160 -6.84 20.14 0.22
C ASN A 160 -6.03 20.83 1.33
N ASN A 161 -6.43 22.05 1.68
CA ASN A 161 -5.72 22.83 2.71
C ASN A 161 -5.81 22.19 4.09
N GLN A 162 -6.97 21.62 4.43
CA GLN A 162 -7.20 21.01 5.73
C GLN A 162 -6.22 19.87 6.01
N MET A 163 -5.96 19.02 5.02
CA MET A 163 -4.98 17.93 5.15
C MET A 163 -3.56 18.48 5.37
N LEU A 164 -3.14 19.50 4.61
CA LEU A 164 -1.82 20.12 4.80
C LEU A 164 -1.69 20.78 6.17
N TRP A 165 -2.73 21.49 6.62
CA TRP A 165 -2.77 22.11 7.95
C TRP A 165 -2.66 21.07 9.05
N TYR A 166 -3.37 19.95 8.92
CA TYR A 166 -3.33 18.86 9.89
C TYR A 166 -1.92 18.25 10.01
N LEU A 167 -1.27 17.95 8.88
CA LEU A 167 0.09 17.39 8.90
C LEU A 167 1.11 18.39 9.47
N MET A 168 0.96 19.68 9.16
CA MET A 168 1.80 20.71 9.78
C MET A 168 1.53 20.81 11.29
N TRP A 169 0.27 20.79 11.72
CA TRP A 169 -0.09 20.79 13.13
C TRP A 169 0.52 19.61 13.90
N ARG A 170 0.57 18.41 13.31
CA ARG A 170 1.30 17.27 13.93
C ARG A 170 2.79 17.55 14.11
N CYS A 171 3.42 18.24 13.17
CA CYS A 171 4.84 18.61 13.29
C CYS A 171 5.06 19.67 14.37
N LEU A 172 4.22 20.70 14.41
CA LEU A 172 4.31 21.79 15.39
C LEU A 172 4.03 21.31 16.82
N THR A 173 3.11 20.36 16.98
CA THR A 173 2.80 19.73 18.28
C THR A 173 3.77 18.62 18.67
N GLN A 174 4.88 18.45 17.94
CA GLN A 174 5.93 17.45 18.19
C GLN A 174 5.42 15.99 18.20
N ARG A 175 4.28 15.73 17.53
CA ARG A 175 3.80 14.36 17.30
C ARG A 175 4.61 13.65 16.23
N ASN A 176 5.16 14.42 15.29
CA ASN A 176 6.16 13.96 14.33
C ASN A 176 7.24 15.01 14.18
N GLN A 177 8.47 14.58 13.97
CA GLN A 177 9.59 15.46 13.63
C GLN A 177 9.53 15.87 12.16
N SER A 178 9.17 14.93 11.28
CA SER A 178 8.97 15.23 9.87
C SER A 178 7.90 14.37 9.23
N ILE A 179 7.20 14.96 8.25
CA ILE A 179 6.21 14.25 7.45
C ILE A 179 6.49 14.52 5.97
N ARG A 180 6.39 13.49 5.14
CA ARG A 180 6.43 13.58 3.68
C ARG A 180 5.13 13.04 3.12
N LEU A 181 4.38 13.89 2.42
CA LEU A 181 3.17 13.48 1.71
C LEU A 181 3.44 13.47 0.21
N SER A 182 3.26 12.31 -0.41
CA SER A 182 3.46 12.10 -1.83
C SER A 182 2.16 11.67 -2.52
N PHE A 183 1.73 12.46 -3.49
CA PHE A 183 0.57 12.16 -4.32
C PHE A 183 0.98 11.32 -5.53
N LEU A 184 0.41 10.13 -5.63
CA LEU A 184 0.67 9.19 -6.71
C LEU A 184 -0.13 9.58 -7.96
N ALA A 185 0.52 9.57 -9.12
CA ALA A 185 -0.18 9.68 -10.40
C ALA A 185 -0.97 8.38 -10.67
N GLY A 186 -2.19 8.49 -11.18
CA GLY A 186 -3.13 7.37 -11.28
C GLY A 186 -2.58 6.11 -11.94
N HIS A 187 -3.13 4.96 -11.54
CA HIS A 187 -2.87 3.58 -12.03
C HIS A 187 -1.68 2.81 -11.45
N ILE A 188 -0.99 3.31 -10.43
CA ILE A 188 0.01 2.51 -9.71
C ILE A 188 -0.74 1.51 -8.82
N LYS A 189 -0.68 0.22 -9.17
CA LYS A 189 -1.23 -0.89 -8.36
C LYS A 189 -0.56 -0.87 -6.99
N PHE A 190 -1.26 -0.35 -6.00
CA PHE A 190 -0.79 -0.34 -4.64
C PHE A 190 -1.10 -1.68 -4.01
N SER A 191 -0.37 -1.97 -2.96
CA SER A 191 -0.44 -3.21 -2.22
C SER A 191 -1.78 -3.30 -1.43
N LEU A 192 -2.24 -2.15 -0.94
CA LEU A 192 -3.61 -1.86 -0.45
C LEU A 192 -4.73 -2.30 -1.42
N ASP A 193 -4.50 -2.25 -2.74
CA ASP A 193 -5.50 -2.74 -3.72
C ASP A 193 -5.72 -4.26 -3.60
N GLY A 194 -4.70 -4.98 -3.11
CA GLY A 194 -4.75 -6.41 -2.84
C GLY A 194 -5.73 -6.76 -1.73
N GLY A 195 -5.68 -6.06 -0.59
CA GLY A 195 -6.60 -6.26 0.53
C GLY A 195 -8.05 -5.96 0.13
N PHE A 196 -8.28 -4.88 -0.62
CA PHE A 196 -9.61 -4.59 -1.20
C PHE A 196 -10.08 -5.66 -2.19
N GLY A 197 -9.18 -6.28 -2.95
CA GLY A 197 -9.50 -7.40 -3.82
C GLY A 197 -10.03 -8.62 -3.06
N LEU A 198 -9.44 -8.93 -1.91
CA LEU A 198 -9.87 -10.03 -1.03
C LEU A 198 -11.25 -9.74 -0.42
N ILE A 199 -11.46 -8.50 0.06
CA ILE A 199 -12.76 -8.03 0.58
C ILE A 199 -13.83 -8.17 -0.51
N LYS A 200 -13.58 -7.63 -1.72
CA LYS A 200 -14.52 -7.70 -2.86
C LYS A 200 -14.87 -9.14 -3.25
N ARG A 201 -13.90 -10.05 -3.22
CA ARG A 201 -14.14 -11.47 -3.54
C ARG A 201 -15.10 -12.08 -2.53
N LYS A 202 -14.90 -11.84 -1.23
CA LYS A 202 -15.76 -12.37 -0.18
C LYS A 202 -17.15 -11.74 -0.21
N TYR A 203 -17.21 -10.42 -0.35
CA TYR A 203 -18.44 -9.66 -0.48
C TYR A 203 -19.37 -10.21 -1.58
N ARG A 204 -18.84 -10.55 -2.76
CA ARG A 204 -19.64 -11.10 -3.87
C ARG A 204 -20.27 -12.47 -3.59
N LEU A 205 -19.80 -13.18 -2.56
CA LEU A 205 -20.25 -14.53 -2.19
C LEU A 205 -21.07 -14.54 -0.89
N THR A 206 -21.32 -13.37 -0.31
CA THR A 206 -22.00 -13.23 0.99
C THR A 206 -23.20 -12.32 0.82
N LYS A 207 -24.35 -12.72 1.36
CA LYS A 207 -25.51 -11.82 1.44
C LYS A 207 -25.22 -10.76 2.51
N VAL A 208 -25.51 -9.51 2.19
CA VAL A 208 -25.23 -8.36 3.06
C VAL A 208 -26.54 -7.60 3.27
N ASP A 209 -26.99 -7.56 4.51
CA ASP A 209 -28.23 -6.88 4.91
C ASP A 209 -27.95 -5.64 5.79
N CYS A 210 -26.77 -5.56 6.43
CA CYS A 210 -26.38 -4.42 7.26
C CYS A 210 -24.86 -4.11 7.24
N VAL A 211 -24.46 -2.98 7.84
CA VAL A 211 -23.04 -2.58 7.96
C VAL A 211 -22.22 -3.58 8.78
N GLN A 212 -22.84 -4.25 9.77
CA GLN A 212 -22.16 -5.30 10.53
C GLN A 212 -21.78 -6.49 9.65
N ASP A 213 -22.61 -6.87 8.68
CA ASP A 213 -22.25 -7.94 7.73
C ASP A 213 -21.03 -7.54 6.90
N ILE A 214 -20.92 -6.26 6.52
CA ILE A 214 -19.75 -5.73 5.81
C ILE A 214 -18.51 -5.79 6.73
N MET A 215 -18.67 -5.44 8.01
CA MET A 215 -17.60 -5.53 9.01
C MET A 215 -17.07 -6.96 9.12
N ASP A 216 -17.98 -7.92 9.20
CA ASP A 216 -17.65 -9.34 9.30
C ASP A 216 -16.95 -9.84 8.03
N ILE A 217 -17.40 -9.39 6.86
CA ILE A 217 -16.74 -9.68 5.57
C ILE A 217 -15.32 -9.14 5.56
N VAL A 218 -15.09 -7.90 6.01
CA VAL A 218 -13.75 -7.30 6.06
C VAL A 218 -12.83 -8.12 6.96
N ASN A 219 -13.22 -8.33 8.22
CA ASN A 219 -12.39 -9.04 9.21
C ASN A 219 -12.12 -10.51 8.84
N SER A 220 -13.08 -11.15 8.16
CA SER A 220 -12.96 -12.56 7.77
C SER A 220 -12.43 -12.75 6.34
N SER A 221 -12.10 -11.68 5.61
CA SER A 221 -11.58 -11.76 4.24
C SER A 221 -10.11 -12.19 4.19
N SER A 222 -9.32 -11.82 5.19
CA SER A 222 -7.90 -12.14 5.32
C SER A 222 -7.39 -11.73 6.70
N ALA A 223 -6.36 -12.40 7.22
CA ALA A 223 -5.67 -11.98 8.44
C ALA A 223 -5.06 -10.58 8.34
N MET A 224 -4.86 -10.06 7.13
CA MET A 224 -4.38 -8.70 6.92
C MET A 224 -5.47 -7.64 7.08
N ASN A 225 -6.75 -7.97 6.92
CA ASN A 225 -7.80 -6.96 6.88
C ASN A 225 -8.44 -6.82 8.26
N VAL A 226 -8.42 -5.60 8.79
CA VAL A 226 -9.10 -5.24 10.03
C VAL A 226 -10.14 -4.19 9.70
N GLY A 227 -11.38 -4.40 10.12
CA GLY A 227 -12.47 -3.45 9.97
C GLY A 227 -12.66 -2.60 11.23
N LYS A 228 -12.98 -1.31 11.07
CA LYS A 228 -13.32 -0.39 12.15
C LYS A 228 -14.50 0.48 11.75
N LEU A 229 -15.47 0.68 12.64
CA LEU A 229 -16.68 1.45 12.32
C LEU A 229 -16.44 2.94 12.53
N GLY A 230 -16.51 3.72 11.45
CA GLY A 230 -16.50 5.17 11.45
C GLY A 230 -17.92 5.72 11.27
N SER A 231 -18.28 6.78 11.99
CA SER A 231 -19.55 7.49 11.82
C SER A 231 -19.44 8.92 12.36
N GLU A 232 -20.16 9.88 11.76
CA GLU A 232 -20.22 11.26 12.24
C GLU A 232 -21.33 11.45 13.28
N ASN A 233 -22.48 10.76 13.10
CA ASN A 233 -23.70 10.97 13.89
C ASN A 233 -24.33 9.66 14.42
N GLY A 234 -23.60 8.55 14.43
CA GLY A 234 -24.06 7.25 14.93
C GLY A 234 -23.01 6.55 15.80
N PRO A 235 -23.24 5.28 16.19
CA PRO A 235 -22.26 4.49 16.92
C PRO A 235 -20.94 4.46 16.15
N THR A 236 -19.88 4.99 16.74
CA THR A 236 -18.56 5.04 16.11
C THR A 236 -17.48 4.58 17.06
N GLN A 237 -16.51 3.86 16.51
CA GLN A 237 -15.24 3.55 17.16
C GLN A 237 -14.19 4.63 16.85
N VAL A 238 -14.53 5.62 16.01
CA VAL A 238 -13.62 6.65 15.51
C VAL A 238 -14.28 8.02 15.67
N PRO A 239 -13.92 8.79 16.70
CA PRO A 239 -14.43 10.14 16.88
C PRO A 239 -14.13 11.01 15.65
N THR A 240 -15.12 11.74 15.17
CA THR A 240 -14.93 12.74 14.12
C THR A 240 -14.81 14.13 14.72
N TYR A 241 -13.78 14.87 14.34
CA TYR A 241 -13.53 16.23 14.84
C TYR A 241 -13.71 17.28 13.73
N ASP A 242 -14.13 18.48 14.12
CA ASP A 242 -14.14 19.64 13.22
C ASP A 242 -12.75 20.28 13.09
N TRP A 243 -11.86 19.57 12.41
CA TRP A 243 -10.50 20.01 12.13
C TRP A 243 -10.46 21.34 11.36
N THR A 244 -11.42 21.57 10.47
CA THR A 244 -11.49 22.80 9.68
C THR A 244 -11.66 24.01 10.58
N LYS A 245 -12.63 23.97 11.49
CA LYS A 245 -12.88 25.07 12.44
C LYS A 245 -11.70 25.29 13.39
N TYR A 246 -11.07 24.22 13.86
CA TYR A 246 -9.92 24.31 14.76
C TYR A 246 -8.66 24.87 14.06
N LEU A 247 -8.28 24.29 12.91
CA LEU A 247 -7.02 24.62 12.24
C LEU A 247 -7.07 25.93 11.45
N SER A 248 -8.25 26.38 11.00
CA SER A 248 -8.38 27.67 10.29
C SER A 248 -8.04 28.89 11.16
N GLN A 249 -8.03 28.72 12.48
CA GLN A 249 -7.60 29.76 13.43
C GLN A 249 -6.08 29.93 13.44
N CYS A 250 -5.34 28.87 13.12
CA CYS A 250 -3.88 28.83 13.21
C CYS A 250 -3.18 28.90 11.85
N PHE A 251 -3.87 28.54 10.76
CA PHE A 251 -3.27 28.40 9.45
C PHE A 251 -4.00 29.20 8.36
N SER A 252 -3.21 29.72 7.43
CA SER A 252 -3.72 30.43 6.25
C SER A 252 -3.84 29.51 5.03
N ARG A 253 -4.72 29.90 4.10
CA ARG A 253 -4.99 29.13 2.89
C ARG A 253 -3.80 29.19 1.93
N ILE A 254 -3.28 28.02 1.57
CA ILE A 254 -2.21 27.84 0.60
C ILE A 254 -2.83 27.76 -0.81
N LYS A 255 -2.32 28.62 -1.70
CA LYS A 255 -2.71 28.65 -3.12
C LYS A 255 -1.83 27.69 -3.93
N GLY A 256 -2.33 27.20 -5.07
CA GLY A 256 -1.52 26.41 -6.00
C GLY A 256 -1.23 24.96 -5.58
N ILE A 257 -1.95 24.40 -4.58
CA ILE A 257 -1.75 23.02 -4.11
C ILE A 257 -1.92 22.00 -5.24
N LYS A 258 -2.92 22.21 -6.13
CA LYS A 258 -3.34 21.22 -7.15
C LYS A 258 -2.23 20.76 -8.09
N SER A 259 -1.24 21.59 -8.40
CA SER A 259 -0.13 21.25 -9.32
C SER A 259 1.04 20.54 -8.64
N SER A 260 1.06 20.49 -7.30
CA SER A 260 2.19 20.00 -6.51
C SER A 260 2.02 18.51 -6.17
N HIS A 261 3.12 17.76 -6.09
CA HIS A 261 3.04 16.30 -5.94
C HIS A 261 3.69 15.81 -4.64
N HIS A 262 4.67 16.55 -4.12
CA HIS A 262 5.34 16.21 -2.89
C HIS A 262 5.31 17.40 -1.94
N PHE A 263 4.93 17.13 -0.70
CA PHE A 263 4.90 18.09 0.39
C PHE A 263 5.74 17.55 1.53
N HIS A 264 6.55 18.41 2.12
CA HIS A 264 7.36 18.09 3.28
C HIS A 264 7.09 19.09 4.39
N PHE A 265 6.87 18.55 5.58
CA PHE A 265 6.51 19.26 6.79
C PHE A 265 7.56 18.95 7.84
N ASP A 266 7.95 19.98 8.59
CA ASP A 266 8.83 19.89 9.75
C ASP A 266 8.37 20.91 10.81
N GLY A 267 8.99 20.88 11.99
CA GLY A 267 8.66 21.76 13.12
C GLY A 267 8.92 23.25 12.89
N THR A 268 9.40 23.67 11.70
CA THR A 268 9.69 25.08 11.41
C THR A 268 8.45 25.89 11.04
N GLY A 269 7.32 25.22 10.77
CA GLY A 269 6.09 25.88 10.29
C GLY A 269 6.08 26.15 8.78
N VAL A 270 7.13 25.77 8.04
CA VAL A 270 7.23 25.96 6.60
C VAL A 270 6.94 24.67 5.85
N ILE A 271 6.03 24.71 4.87
CA ILE A 271 5.74 23.57 3.99
C ILE A 271 6.64 23.65 2.76
N ARG A 272 7.58 22.72 2.61
CA ARG A 272 8.40 22.61 1.40
C ARG A 272 7.64 21.84 0.33
N ILE A 273 7.50 22.44 -0.84
CA ILE A 273 6.74 21.88 -1.95
C ILE A 273 7.69 21.54 -3.10
N SER A 274 7.63 20.31 -3.59
CA SER A 274 8.37 19.90 -4.79
C SER A 274 7.41 19.53 -5.93
N LYS A 275 7.73 20.03 -7.12
CA LYS A 275 7.03 19.70 -8.37
C LYS A 275 7.62 18.41 -8.94
N ARG A 276 6.82 17.68 -9.72
CA ARG A 276 7.28 16.53 -10.48
C ARG A 276 8.36 17.01 -11.46
N THR A 277 9.62 16.68 -11.21
CA THR A 277 10.71 17.03 -12.12
C THR A 277 10.70 15.99 -13.23
N LEU A 278 10.16 16.33 -14.39
CA LEU A 278 10.39 15.58 -15.63
C LEU A 278 11.86 15.77 -16.03
N ARG A 279 12.77 14.99 -15.44
CA ARG A 279 14.11 14.81 -16.03
C ARG A 279 13.98 13.75 -17.13
N LEU A 280 13.57 14.19 -18.31
CA LEU A 280 13.97 13.52 -19.54
C LEU A 280 15.49 13.70 -19.66
N ARG A 281 16.25 12.70 -19.24
CA ARG A 281 17.63 12.58 -19.74
C ARG A 281 17.54 11.94 -21.12
N LYS A 282 18.05 12.70 -22.09
CA LYS A 282 18.31 12.29 -23.48
C LYS A 282 19.19 11.05 -23.51
#